data_AF-A0A2S7TL29-F1
#
_entry.id   AF-A0A2S7TL29-F1
#
_cell.length_a   1.000
_cell.length_b   1.000
_cell.length_c   1.000
_cell.angle_alpha   90.00
_cell.angle_beta   90.00
_cell.angle_gamma   90.00
#
_symmetry.space_group_name_H-M   'P 1'
#
loop_
_entity.id
_entity.type
_entity.pdbx_description
1 polymer ?
#
loop_
_entity_poly.entity_id
_entity_poly.type
_entity_poly.pdbx_seq_one_letter_code
_entity_poly.pdbx_strand_id
1 'polypeptide(L)'
;MVTFFKIIAWLEGISYILLLFVAVPIKYLQGNPEYVKLLGMPHGLLFVAYIIVAIMLKYDQDWNGKTLTIVCLLSLLPFGTFFIGKFLKK
;
A
#
# COMPACT_ATOMS: atom_id res chain seq x y z
N MET A 1 -9.22 14.28 -2.45
CA MET A 1 -8.50 13.52 -1.40
C MET A 1 -8.83 12.03 -1.46
N VAL A 2 -10.09 11.63 -1.28
CA VAL A 2 -10.54 10.22 -1.24
C VAL A 2 -10.17 9.43 -2.51
N THR A 3 -10.45 9.97 -3.71
CA THR A 3 -10.13 9.28 -4.98
C THR A 3 -8.63 9.07 -5.17
N PHE A 4 -7.82 10.07 -4.80
CA PHE A 4 -6.36 9.99 -4.91
C PHE A 4 -5.79 8.92 -3.98
N PHE A 5 -6.29 8.86 -2.74
CA PHE A 5 -5.92 7.81 -1.79
C PHE A 5 -6.29 6.41 -2.28
N LYS A 6 -7.47 6.25 -2.90
CA LYS A 6 -7.88 4.96 -3.50
C LYS A 6 -6.91 4.53 -4.61
N ILE A 7 -6.45 5.46 -5.44
CA ILE A 7 -5.47 5.17 -6.50
C ILE A 7 -4.14 4.74 -5.90
N ILE A 8 -3.62 5.48 -4.91
CA ILE A 8 -2.37 5.12 -4.23
C ILE A 8 -2.49 3.75 -3.55
N ALA A 9 -3.56 3.51 -2.81
CA ALA A 9 -3.80 2.24 -2.13
C ALA A 9 -3.86 1.05 -3.11
N TRP A 10 -4.49 1.25 -4.27
CA TRP A 10 -4.53 0.26 -5.35
C TRP A 10 -3.14 0.00 -5.96
N LEU A 11 -2.40 1.07 -6.29
CA LEU A 11 -1.05 0.95 -6.82
C LEU A 11 -0.09 0.28 -5.84
N GLU A 12 -0.20 0.63 -4.55
CA GLU A 12 0.57 0.04 -3.46
C GLU A 12 0.29 -1.46 -3.34
N GLY A 13 -0.99 -1.86 -3.27
CA GLY A 13 -1.38 -3.27 -3.22
C GLY A 13 -0.92 -4.07 -4.45
N ILE A 14 -1.09 -3.53 -5.66
CA ILE A 14 -0.59 -4.16 -6.90
C ILE A 14 0.94 -4.30 -6.87
N SER A 15 1.65 -3.24 -6.46
CA SER A 15 3.11 -3.26 -6.38
C SER A 15 3.61 -4.28 -5.36
N TYR A 16 2.89 -4.49 -4.25
CA TYR A 16 3.23 -5.49 -3.24
C TYR A 16 2.99 -6.92 -3.73
N ILE A 17 1.87 -7.15 -4.42
CA ILE A 17 1.58 -8.44 -5.07
C ILE A 17 2.64 -8.77 -6.12
N LEU A 18 3.02 -7.81 -6.97
CA LEU A 18 4.11 -7.99 -7.94
C LEU A 18 5.44 -8.31 -7.23
N LEU A 19 5.75 -7.64 -6.13
CA LEU A 19 6.98 -7.89 -5.38
C LEU A 19 7.00 -9.32 -4.81
N LEU A 20 5.90 -9.77 -4.20
CA LEU A 20 5.81 -11.10 -3.59
C LEU A 20 5.69 -12.24 -4.61
N PHE A 21 4.94 -12.08 -5.70
CA PHE A 21 4.69 -13.16 -6.66
C PHE A 21 5.64 -13.16 -7.87
N VAL A 22 6.30 -12.03 -8.16
CA VAL A 22 7.23 -11.93 -9.30
C VAL A 22 8.66 -11.75 -8.79
N ALA A 23 8.91 -10.71 -7.99
CA ALA A 23 10.27 -10.37 -7.60
C ALA A 23 10.91 -11.43 -6.67
N VAL A 24 10.15 -11.95 -5.69
CA VAL A 24 10.64 -12.98 -4.76
C VAL A 24 10.93 -14.31 -5.48
N PRO A 25 10.02 -14.88 -6.30
CA PRO A 25 10.32 -16.12 -7.03
C PRO A 25 11.48 -15.95 -7.99
N ILE A 26 11.57 -14.85 -8.73
CA ILE A 26 12.71 -14.59 -9.63
C ILE A 26 14.02 -14.51 -8.85
N LYS A 27 14.03 -13.84 -7.68
CA LYS A 27 15.23 -13.80 -6.82
C LYS A 27 15.69 -15.20 -6.41
N TYR A 28 14.78 -16.10 -6.05
CA TYR A 28 15.13 -17.46 -5.63
C TYR A 28 15.47 -18.38 -6.82
N LEU A 29 14.82 -18.21 -7.98
CA LEU A 29 15.01 -19.07 -9.16
C LEU A 29 16.22 -18.68 -10.00
N GLN A 30 16.46 -17.38 -10.19
CA GLN A 30 17.55 -16.85 -11.02
C GLN A 30 18.73 -16.33 -10.20
N GLY A 31 18.61 -16.27 -8.86
CA GLY A 31 19.65 -15.73 -7.98
C GLY A 31 19.91 -14.23 -8.16
N ASN A 32 19.18 -13.54 -9.03
CA ASN A 32 19.37 -12.11 -9.33
C ASN A 32 18.38 -11.25 -8.51
N PRO A 33 18.85 -10.39 -7.59
CA PRO A 33 18.01 -9.51 -6.79
C PRO A 33 17.57 -8.22 -7.50
N GLU A 34 17.92 -8.00 -8.76
CA GLU A 34 17.56 -6.77 -9.51
C GLU A 34 16.07 -6.46 -9.48
N TYR A 35 15.22 -7.44 -9.77
CA TYR A 35 13.77 -7.23 -9.82
C TYR A 35 13.19 -6.83 -8.46
N VAL A 36 13.78 -7.32 -7.36
CA VAL A 36 13.39 -6.92 -6.00
C VAL A 36 13.80 -5.47 -5.73
N LYS A 37 14.97 -5.02 -6.20
CA LYS A 37 15.37 -3.61 -6.10
C LYS A 37 14.50 -2.71 -6.98
N LEU A 38 14.24 -3.13 -8.22
CA LEU A 38 13.48 -2.38 -9.21
C LEU A 38 12.03 -2.18 -8.77
N LEU A 39 11.39 -3.22 -8.23
CA LEU A 39 10.01 -3.16 -7.73
C LEU A 39 9.91 -2.68 -6.28
N GLY A 40 10.95 -2.91 -5.48
CA GLY A 40 11.01 -2.52 -4.07
C GLY A 40 11.10 -1.02 -3.85
N MET A 41 11.91 -0.29 -4.63
CA MET A 41 11.98 1.17 -4.54
C MET A 41 10.63 1.88 -4.81
N PRO A 42 9.94 1.62 -5.94
CA PRO A 42 8.65 2.24 -6.21
C PRO A 42 7.58 1.78 -5.23
N HIS A 43 7.60 0.51 -4.79
CA HIS A 43 6.69 0.05 -3.75
C HIS A 43 6.89 0.81 -2.43
N GLY A 44 8.13 0.96 -1.97
CA GLY A 44 8.44 1.72 -0.76
C GLY A 44 8.01 3.19 -0.85
N LEU A 45 8.17 3.81 -2.02
CA LEU A 45 7.70 5.18 -2.27
C LEU A 45 6.16 5.27 -2.19
N LEU A 46 5.45 4.30 -2.79
CA LEU A 46 3.99 4.21 -2.72
C LEU A 46 3.51 3.99 -1.28
N PHE A 47 4.20 3.17 -0.49
CA PHE A 47 3.90 2.94 0.93
C PHE A 47 4.04 4.22 1.76
N VAL A 48 5.11 4.99 1.56
CA VAL A 48 5.29 6.28 2.25
C VAL A 48 4.21 7.28 1.83
N ALA A 49 3.94 7.39 0.53
CA ALA A 49 2.87 8.25 0.01
C ALA A 49 1.50 7.86 0.59
N TYR A 50 1.24 6.55 0.69
CA TYR A 50 0.03 6.01 1.31
C TYR A 50 -0.12 6.46 2.76
N ILE A 51 0.92 6.33 3.59
CA ILE A 51 0.88 6.74 5.00
C ILE A 51 0.62 8.25 5.13
N ILE A 52 1.31 9.07 4.34
CA ILE A 52 1.13 10.53 4.37
C ILE A 52 -0.33 10.88 4.06
N VAL A 53 -0.87 10.31 2.99
CA VAL A 53 -2.25 10.58 2.56
C VAL A 53 -3.26 10.02 3.57
N ALA A 54 -3.00 8.87 4.19
CA ALA A 54 -3.85 8.30 5.25
C ALA A 54 -3.91 9.22 6.49
N ILE A 55 -2.78 9.81 6.89
CA ILE A 55 -2.73 10.79 7.98
C ILE A 55 -3.50 12.05 7.62
N MET A 56 -3.40 12.53 6.38
CA MET A 56 -4.19 13.69 5.94
C MET A 56 -5.68 13.39 5.92
N LEU A 57 -6.09 12.22 5.41
CA LEU A 57 -7.49 11.79 5.38
C LEU A 57 -8.08 11.55 6.77
N LYS A 58 -7.25 11.29 7.78
CA LYS A 58 -7.71 11.18 9.17
C LYS A 58 -8.55 12.38 9.59
N TYR A 59 -8.12 13.58 9.22
CA TYR A 59 -8.80 14.83 9.55
C TYR A 59 -10.05 15.05 8.71
N ASP A 60 -10.00 14.73 7.41
CA ASP A 60 -11.16 14.84 6.50
C ASP A 60 -12.28 13.83 6.84
N GLN A 61 -11.93 12.64 7.32
CA GLN A 61 -12.86 11.53 7.57
C GLN A 61 -13.25 11.36 9.04
N ASP A 62 -12.75 12.23 9.92
CA ASP A 62 -12.94 12.16 11.37
C ASP A 62 -12.58 10.76 11.93
N TRP A 63 -11.48 10.19 11.43
CA TRP A 63 -11.03 8.87 11.85
C TRP A 63 -10.40 8.92 13.24
N ASN A 64 -10.91 8.08 14.13
CA ASN A 64 -10.28 7.86 15.43
C ASN A 64 -8.88 7.21 15.24
N GLY A 65 -7.98 7.39 16.21
CA GLY A 65 -6.60 6.86 16.13
C GLY A 65 -6.54 5.35 15.86
N LYS A 66 -7.51 4.59 16.38
CA LYS A 66 -7.68 3.16 16.09
C LYS A 66 -7.92 2.88 14.60
N THR A 67 -8.77 3.68 13.95
CA THR A 67 -9.06 3.53 12.51
C THR A 67 -7.83 3.82 11.67
N LEU A 68 -7.07 4.87 12.02
CA LEU A 68 -5.79 5.15 11.37
C LEU A 68 -4.83 3.95 11.49
N THR A 69 -4.67 3.38 12.68
CA THR A 69 -3.81 2.21 12.90
C THR A 69 -4.26 0.99 12.09
N ILE A 70 -5.58 0.74 12.01
CA ILE A 70 -6.13 -0.34 11.19
C ILE A 70 -5.84 -0.09 9.70
N VAL A 71 -6.02 1.14 9.22
CA VAL A 71 -5.75 1.53 7.82
C VAL A 71 -4.26 1.40 7.48
N CYS A 72 -3.36 1.74 8.40
CA CYS A 72 -1.94 1.49 8.24
C CYS A 72 -1.62 -0.01 8.26
N LEU A 73 -2.18 -0.79 9.19
CA LEU A 73 -1.99 -2.25 9.22
C LEU A 73 -2.48 -2.93 7.95
N LEU A 74 -3.59 -2.44 7.38
CA LEU A 74 -4.13 -2.92 6.12
C LEU A 74 -3.18 -2.67 4.93
N SER A 75 -2.31 -1.66 4.96
CA SER A 75 -1.30 -1.49 3.90
C SER A 75 -0.10 -2.42 4.03
N LEU A 76 0.15 -3.02 5.20
CA LEU A 76 1.14 -4.10 5.31
C LEU A 76 0.66 -5.41 4.69
N LEU A 77 -0.65 -5.56 4.48
CA LEU A 77 -1.23 -6.74 3.86
C LEU A 77 -1.50 -6.47 2.38
N PRO A 78 -1.07 -7.34 1.44
CA PRO A 78 -1.27 -7.14 0.00
C PRO A 78 -2.75 -6.98 -0.38
N PHE A 79 -3.64 -7.55 0.44
CA PHE A 79 -5.09 -7.48 0.25
C PHE A 79 -5.78 -6.46 1.17
N GLY A 80 -5.09 -5.92 2.16
CA GLY A 80 -5.72 -5.01 3.11
C GLY A 80 -6.06 -3.66 2.50
N THR A 81 -5.27 -3.20 1.53
CA THR A 81 -5.56 -1.96 0.79
C THR A 81 -6.86 -1.98 0.00
N PHE A 82 -7.36 -3.16 -0.38
CA PHE A 82 -8.68 -3.30 -1.02
C PHE A 82 -9.85 -3.03 -0.06
N PHE A 83 -9.67 -3.28 1.25
CA PHE A 83 -10.73 -3.11 2.25
C PHE A 83 -10.90 -1.65 2.72
N ILE A 84 -9.95 -0.78 2.42
CA ILE A 84 -9.98 0.65 2.75
C ILE A 84 -11.25 1.35 2.21
N GLY A 85 -11.77 0.89 1.08
CA GLY A 85 -12.99 1.42 0.49
C GLY A 85 -14.20 1.42 1.44
N LYS A 86 -14.22 0.54 2.45
CA LYS A 86 -15.28 0.51 3.48
C LYS A 86 -15.15 1.60 4.54
N PHE A 87 -13.95 2.14 4.76
CA PHE A 87 -13.67 3.15 5.80
C PHE A 87 -13.79 4.59 5.28
N LEU A 88 -13.91 4.76 3.96
CA LEU A 88 -14.08 6.06 3.33
C LEU A 88 -15.58 6.40 3.28
N LYS A 89 -16.00 7.47 3.97
CA LYS A 89 -17.32 8.07 3.76
C LYS A 89 -17.42 8.56 2.32
N LYS A 90 -18.58 8.30 1.73
CA LYS A 90 -18.91 8.57 0.34
C LYS A 90 -18.93 10.06 0.05
#